data_AF-A0A811KFC6-F1
#
_entry.id   AF-A0A811KFC6-F1
#
_cell.length_a   1.000
_cell.length_b   1.000
_cell.length_c   1.000
_cell.angle_alpha   90.00
_cell.angle_beta   90.00
_cell.angle_gamma   90.00
#
_symmetry.space_group_name_H-M   'P 1'
#
loop_
_entity.id
_entity.type
_entity.pdbx_description
1 polymer ?
#
loop_
_entity_poly.entity_id
_entity_poly.type
_entity_poly.pdbx_seq_one_letter_code
_entity_poly.pdbx_strand_id
1 'polypeptide(L)'
;MEDDEMKFLRKNYPHLAAVNGSTYLAKRLNEILINHIKKCLPQLVTRVHDKTAENKRKLVELGETFTDPNSAVVKTVTQFTQNFNELTYNGNTIMVMEKRSPAARISFIFDDKFPNEINGLNPLEGVSGREVNHFLRNATGLNPHVFIPPTAFTSLLCKQILRIVEPSLEMVDKIKDELVQTVKDCNVGGIYDRFPMLKTRIQIIVEDELEMKVEETKSLIQNYIESESEYINTRHKTFDTFYKKLYRREFEKRNAPPPEEQNQDPDDLDTASSEDEDAEQYATYDGDKRNVRLIKKLVPAYYTTVKSNVKDAVPKLIVKNMIKHLHTNLTPLLMEKMHRAEDVE
;
A
#
# COMPACT_ATOMS: atom_id res chain seq x y z
N MET A 1 38.84 -16.84 82.84
CA MET A 1 39.45 -16.19 81.66
C MET A 1 39.13 -14.70 81.60
N GLU A 2 37.88 -14.28 81.35
CA GLU A 2 37.53 -12.83 81.31
C GLU A 2 37.79 -12.10 82.65
N ASP A 3 37.45 -12.76 83.77
CA ASP A 3 37.68 -12.20 85.11
C ASP A 3 39.17 -12.13 85.50
N ASP A 4 39.99 -13.04 84.99
CA ASP A 4 41.43 -13.09 85.27
C ASP A 4 42.18 -12.01 84.47
N GLU A 5 41.77 -11.81 83.21
CA GLU A 5 42.26 -10.73 82.34
C GLU A 5 41.90 -9.36 82.92
N MET A 6 40.66 -9.15 83.37
CA MET A 6 40.23 -7.87 83.94
C MET A 6 40.96 -7.55 85.26
N LYS A 7 41.22 -8.57 86.11
CA LYS A 7 42.02 -8.41 87.33
C LYS A 7 43.48 -8.05 87.02
N PHE A 8 44.08 -8.70 86.01
CA PHE A 8 45.45 -8.40 85.56
C PHE A 8 45.59 -6.96 85.05
N LEU A 9 44.66 -6.53 84.18
CA LEU A 9 44.67 -5.19 83.59
C LEU A 9 44.47 -4.10 84.66
N ARG A 10 43.54 -4.29 85.61
CA ARG A 10 43.30 -3.32 86.69
C ARG A 10 44.48 -3.18 87.67
N LYS A 11 45.26 -4.25 87.88
CA LYS A 11 46.41 -4.24 88.80
C LYS A 11 47.66 -3.63 88.17
N ASN A 12 48.00 -4.01 86.94
CA ASN A 12 49.28 -3.64 86.32
C ASN A 12 49.16 -2.42 85.39
N TYR A 13 47.99 -2.18 84.79
CA TYR A 13 47.76 -1.07 83.87
C TYR A 13 46.43 -0.35 84.17
N PRO A 14 46.28 0.28 85.35
CA PRO A 14 45.00 0.83 85.80
C PRO A 14 44.41 1.87 84.85
N HIS A 15 45.27 2.68 84.22
CA HIS A 15 44.89 3.72 83.27
C HIS A 15 44.43 3.18 81.90
N LEU A 16 44.77 1.93 81.56
CA LEU A 16 44.43 1.27 80.29
C LEU A 16 43.35 0.20 80.44
N ALA A 17 43.05 -0.23 81.66
CA ALA A 17 42.10 -1.30 81.96
C ALA A 17 40.66 -0.99 81.51
N ALA A 18 40.30 0.28 81.35
CA ALA A 18 38.98 0.70 80.86
C ALA A 18 38.82 0.62 79.34
N VAL A 19 39.92 0.53 78.59
CA VAL A 19 39.97 0.59 77.11
C VAL A 19 40.67 -0.62 76.47
N ASN A 20 40.98 -1.65 77.28
CA ASN A 20 41.62 -2.89 76.84
C ASN A 20 40.94 -4.10 77.49
N GLY A 21 41.20 -5.28 76.93
CA GLY A 21 40.63 -6.55 77.36
C GLY A 21 39.59 -7.08 76.38
N SER A 22 39.34 -8.39 76.45
CA SER A 22 38.46 -9.10 75.51
C SER A 22 37.04 -8.53 75.47
N THR A 23 36.51 -8.12 76.62
CA THR A 23 35.16 -7.54 76.73
C THR A 23 35.05 -6.17 76.05
N TYR A 24 36.06 -5.31 76.23
CA TYR A 24 36.13 -4.01 75.54
C TYR A 24 36.33 -4.19 74.03
N LEU A 25 37.19 -5.13 73.63
CA LEU A 25 37.42 -5.45 72.22
C LEU A 25 36.15 -5.96 71.54
N ALA A 26 35.42 -6.89 72.15
CA ALA A 26 34.16 -7.41 71.63
C ALA A 26 33.12 -6.29 71.44
N LYS A 27 32.97 -5.40 72.43
CA LYS A 27 32.10 -4.22 72.34
C LYS A 27 32.53 -3.30 71.20
N ARG A 28 33.84 -3.03 71.07
CA ARG A 28 34.40 -2.15 70.05
C ARG A 28 34.25 -2.71 68.63
N LEU A 29 34.50 -4.00 68.45
CA LEU A 29 34.30 -4.69 67.16
C LEU A 29 32.82 -4.66 66.76
N ASN A 30 31.90 -4.88 67.71
CA ASN A 30 30.47 -4.80 67.45
C ASN A 30 30.04 -3.37 67.05
N GLU A 31 30.54 -2.33 67.74
CA GLU A 31 30.30 -0.93 67.37
C GLU A 31 30.81 -0.61 65.95
N ILE A 32 32.03 -1.04 65.62
CA ILE A 32 32.62 -0.83 64.29
C ILE A 32 31.79 -1.56 63.22
N LEU A 33 31.41 -2.81 63.47
CA LEU A 33 30.61 -3.61 62.54
C LEU A 33 29.25 -2.97 62.28
N ILE A 34 28.53 -2.55 63.33
CA ILE A 34 27.21 -1.91 63.18
C ILE A 34 27.33 -0.60 62.39
N ASN A 35 28.36 0.21 62.67
CA ASN A 35 28.58 1.47 61.94
C ASN A 35 28.94 1.21 60.47
N HIS A 36 29.74 0.17 60.20
CA HIS A 36 30.05 -0.24 58.83
C HIS A 36 28.81 -0.74 58.09
N ILE A 37 27.97 -1.56 58.73
CA ILE A 37 26.68 -2.02 58.17
C ILE A 37 25.80 -0.82 57.85
N LYS A 38 25.62 0.13 58.79
CA LYS A 38 24.81 1.34 58.56
C LYS A 38 25.33 2.19 57.39
N LYS A 39 26.65 2.28 57.20
CA LYS A 39 27.25 3.04 56.08
C LYS A 39 27.08 2.34 54.74
N CYS A 40 27.21 1.01 54.70
CA CYS A 40 27.17 0.23 53.46
C CYS A 40 25.75 -0.16 53.03
N LEU A 41 24.80 -0.27 53.97
CA LEU A 41 23.43 -0.70 53.69
C LEU A 41 22.71 0.19 52.65
N PRO A 42 22.76 1.54 52.72
CA PRO A 42 22.12 2.38 51.70
C PRO A 42 22.66 2.14 50.30
N GLN A 43 23.99 2.03 50.16
CA GLN A 43 24.64 1.78 48.87
C GLN A 43 24.28 0.39 48.33
N LEU A 44 24.21 -0.62 49.19
CA LEU A 44 23.80 -1.97 48.83
C LEU A 44 22.35 -1.99 48.34
N VAL A 45 21.44 -1.28 49.03
CA VAL A 45 20.03 -1.16 48.63
C VAL A 45 19.90 -0.54 47.24
N THR A 46 20.61 0.57 46.98
CA THR A 46 20.63 1.20 45.64
C THR A 46 21.13 0.21 44.58
N ARG A 47 22.25 -0.47 44.83
CA ARG A 47 22.81 -1.45 43.88
C ARG A 47 21.86 -2.61 43.58
N VAL A 48 21.13 -3.11 44.59
CA VAL A 48 20.12 -4.15 44.41
C VAL A 48 18.95 -3.64 43.58
N HIS A 49 18.49 -2.42 43.83
CA HIS A 49 17.43 -1.80 43.01
C HIS A 49 17.86 -1.62 41.56
N ASP A 50 19.08 -1.12 41.32
CA ASP A 50 19.61 -0.94 39.97
C ASP A 50 19.72 -2.28 39.24
N LYS A 51 20.27 -3.30 39.90
CA LYS A 51 20.40 -4.64 39.31
C LYS A 51 19.04 -5.29 39.07
N THR A 52 18.08 -5.07 39.96
CA THR A 52 16.71 -5.55 39.79
C THR A 52 16.04 -4.85 38.60
N ALA A 53 16.23 -3.54 38.44
CA ALA A 53 15.70 -2.79 37.31
C ALA A 53 16.35 -3.22 35.98
N GLU A 54 17.66 -3.42 35.96
CA GLU A 54 18.40 -3.94 34.80
C GLU A 54 17.88 -5.33 34.40
N ASN A 55 17.75 -6.25 35.37
CA ASN A 55 17.27 -7.61 35.11
C ASN A 55 15.81 -7.61 34.64
N LYS A 56 14.95 -6.73 35.19
CA LYS A 56 13.57 -6.56 34.71
C LYS A 56 13.52 -6.09 33.27
N ARG A 57 14.40 -5.16 32.86
CA ARG A 57 14.49 -4.71 31.44
C ARG A 57 14.91 -5.86 30.53
N LYS A 58 15.94 -6.62 30.89
CA LYS A 58 16.37 -7.81 30.13
C LYS A 58 15.28 -8.88 30.04
N LEU A 59 14.49 -9.05 31.10
CA LEU A 59 13.38 -10.00 31.10
C LEU A 59 12.25 -9.57 30.17
N VAL A 60 11.97 -8.27 30.07
CA VAL A 60 11.02 -7.73 29.07
C VAL A 60 11.56 -7.94 27.65
N GLU A 61 12.86 -7.76 27.42
CA GLU A 61 13.52 -7.96 26.12
C GLU A 61 13.51 -9.43 25.66
N LEU A 62 13.75 -10.37 26.59
CA LEU A 62 13.61 -11.81 26.33
C LEU A 62 12.15 -12.24 26.11
N GLY A 63 11.21 -11.45 26.65
CA GLY A 63 9.77 -11.64 26.55
C GLY A 63 9.23 -12.82 27.35
N GLU A 64 7.97 -13.18 27.09
CA GLU A 64 7.27 -14.21 27.86
C GLU A 64 7.75 -15.64 27.59
N THR A 65 7.73 -16.46 28.64
CA THR A 65 7.92 -17.92 28.58
C THR A 65 6.62 -18.60 28.19
N PHE A 66 6.69 -19.55 27.26
CA PHE A 66 5.55 -20.36 26.86
C PHE A 66 5.63 -21.74 27.51
N THR A 67 4.53 -22.20 28.10
CA THR A 67 4.41 -23.55 28.67
C THR A 67 4.14 -24.61 27.61
N ASP A 68 3.57 -24.20 26.47
CA ASP A 68 3.23 -25.06 25.33
C ASP A 68 3.68 -24.35 24.03
N PRO A 69 4.48 -25.01 23.17
CA PRO A 69 4.88 -24.48 21.86
C PRO A 69 3.69 -24.03 21.00
N ASN A 70 2.55 -24.75 21.04
CA ASN A 70 1.37 -24.36 20.27
C ASN A 70 0.78 -23.03 20.72
N SER A 71 0.80 -22.76 22.04
CA SER A 71 0.37 -21.48 22.59
C SER A 71 1.23 -20.32 22.08
N ALA A 72 2.54 -20.56 21.92
CA ALA A 72 3.47 -19.58 21.35
C ALA A 72 3.14 -19.26 19.89
N VAL A 73 2.92 -20.29 19.08
CA VAL A 73 2.56 -20.17 17.66
C VAL A 73 1.24 -19.41 17.50
N VAL A 74 0.20 -19.80 18.24
CA VAL A 74 -1.13 -19.17 18.18
C VAL A 74 -1.08 -17.69 18.56
N LYS A 75 -0.41 -17.35 19.67
CA LYS A 75 -0.27 -15.96 20.12
C LYS A 75 0.51 -15.15 19.10
N THR A 76 1.60 -15.69 18.57
CA THR A 76 2.46 -15.02 17.59
C THR A 76 1.72 -14.74 16.30
N VAL A 77 0.96 -15.70 15.76
CA VAL A 77 0.19 -15.51 14.53
C VAL A 77 -1.00 -14.59 14.71
N THR A 78 -1.64 -14.62 15.87
CA THR A 78 -2.72 -13.69 16.19
C THR A 78 -2.18 -12.25 16.24
N GLN A 79 -1.04 -12.03 16.90
CA GLN A 79 -0.38 -10.72 16.93
C GLN A 79 0.08 -10.28 15.53
N PHE A 80 0.64 -11.18 14.73
CA PHE A 80 1.01 -10.88 13.34
C PHE A 80 -0.20 -10.42 12.53
N THR A 81 -1.31 -11.15 12.61
CA THR A 81 -2.50 -10.82 11.82
C THR A 81 -3.14 -9.51 12.29
N GLN A 82 -3.13 -9.24 13.60
CA GLN A 82 -3.56 -7.96 14.16
C GLN A 82 -2.70 -6.81 13.63
N ASN A 83 -1.37 -6.92 13.74
CA ASN A 83 -0.44 -5.90 13.25
C ASN A 83 -0.57 -5.68 11.72
N PHE A 84 -0.72 -6.76 10.95
CA PHE A 84 -0.93 -6.68 9.51
C PHE A 84 -2.23 -5.93 9.17
N ASN A 85 -3.32 -6.25 9.86
CA ASN A 85 -4.61 -5.60 9.65
C ASN A 85 -4.61 -4.12 10.07
N GLU A 86 -3.89 -3.76 11.14
CA GLU A 86 -3.69 -2.37 11.55
C GLU A 86 -2.89 -1.58 10.50
N LEU A 87 -1.81 -2.16 9.97
CA LEU A 87 -0.95 -1.52 8.98
C LEU A 87 -1.62 -1.31 7.61
N THR A 88 -2.55 -2.20 7.22
CA THR A 88 -3.13 -2.26 5.88
C THR A 88 -4.58 -1.74 5.78
N TYR A 89 -5.49 -2.20 6.65
CA TYR A 89 -6.93 -2.01 6.47
C TYR A 89 -7.54 -1.04 7.49
N ASN A 90 -7.20 -1.20 8.77
CA ASN A 90 -7.78 -0.37 9.84
C ASN A 90 -7.07 0.98 10.01
N GLY A 91 -5.87 1.10 9.46
CA GLY A 91 -5.00 2.25 9.66
C GLY A 91 -4.35 2.24 11.04
N ASN A 92 -3.02 2.39 11.09
CA ASN A 92 -2.31 2.51 12.36
C ASN A 92 -2.71 3.81 13.09
N THR A 93 -3.06 3.71 14.37
CA THR A 93 -3.18 4.86 15.28
C THR A 93 -1.81 5.52 15.56
N ILE A 94 -0.70 4.84 15.27
CA ILE A 94 0.64 5.37 15.45
C ILE A 94 0.96 6.34 14.31
N MET A 95 0.58 7.60 14.52
CA MET A 95 0.89 8.74 13.66
C MET A 95 2.38 9.11 13.77
N VAL A 96 3.27 8.36 13.12
CA VAL A 96 4.67 8.78 12.96
C VAL A 96 4.75 9.72 11.76
N MET A 97 5.15 10.97 11.98
CA MET A 97 5.25 12.01 10.93
C MET A 97 6.26 11.67 9.83
N GLU A 98 7.24 10.81 10.11
CA GLU A 98 8.39 10.56 9.24
C GLU A 98 8.14 9.57 8.10
N LYS A 99 7.16 8.66 8.20
CA LYS A 99 6.90 7.64 7.18
C LYS A 99 5.41 7.41 6.96
N ARG A 100 5.00 7.41 5.68
CA ARG A 100 3.65 7.01 5.27
C ARG A 100 3.39 5.55 5.68
N SER A 101 2.28 5.31 6.36
CA SER A 101 1.81 3.96 6.67
C SER A 101 1.58 3.16 5.37
N PRO A 102 1.65 1.82 5.41
CA PRO A 102 1.38 1.01 4.23
C PRO A 102 0.00 1.29 3.61
N ALA A 103 -1.04 1.44 4.44
CA ALA A 103 -2.35 1.88 4.00
C ALA A 103 -2.33 3.22 3.21
N ALA A 104 -1.54 4.20 3.68
CA ALA A 104 -1.41 5.49 2.99
C ALA A 104 -0.64 5.38 1.66
N ARG A 105 0.34 4.46 1.56
CA ARG A 105 1.05 4.20 0.29
C ARG A 105 0.14 3.51 -0.72
N ILE A 106 -0.68 2.57 -0.27
CA ILE A 106 -1.71 1.92 -1.07
C ILE A 106 -2.74 2.94 -1.56
N SER A 107 -3.26 3.80 -0.69
CA SER A 107 -4.18 4.89 -1.08
C SER A 107 -3.52 5.85 -2.09
N PHE A 108 -2.25 6.24 -1.90
CA PHE A 108 -1.53 7.05 -2.89
C PHE A 108 -1.41 6.35 -4.26
N ILE A 109 -1.30 5.03 -4.30
CA ILE A 109 -1.32 4.27 -5.56
C ILE A 109 -2.71 4.36 -6.21
N PHE A 110 -3.79 4.20 -5.43
CA PHE A 110 -5.17 4.28 -5.90
C PHE A 110 -5.59 5.67 -6.36
N ASP A 111 -5.26 6.70 -5.59
CA ASP A 111 -5.84 8.04 -5.73
C ASP A 111 -4.99 8.97 -6.59
N ASP A 112 -3.66 8.77 -6.62
CA ASP A 112 -2.75 9.63 -7.35
C ASP A 112 -2.08 8.91 -8.53
N LYS A 113 -1.33 7.83 -8.27
CA LYS A 113 -0.50 7.20 -9.32
C LYS A 113 -1.34 6.62 -10.45
N PHE A 114 -2.34 5.79 -10.13
CA PHE A 114 -3.12 5.10 -11.14
C PHE A 114 -3.98 6.05 -11.99
N PRO A 115 -4.71 7.03 -11.41
CA PRO A 115 -5.41 8.02 -12.21
C PRO A 115 -4.49 8.80 -13.16
N ASN A 116 -3.28 9.16 -12.71
CA ASN A 116 -2.29 9.84 -13.55
C ASN A 116 -1.81 8.97 -14.71
N GLU A 117 -1.54 7.69 -14.44
CA GLU A 117 -1.13 6.70 -15.45
C GLU A 117 -2.22 6.47 -16.50
N ILE A 118 -3.47 6.27 -16.07
CA ILE A 118 -4.62 6.12 -16.97
C ILE A 118 -4.90 7.41 -17.75
N ASN A 119 -4.79 8.58 -17.12
CA ASN A 119 -4.98 9.85 -17.81
C ASN A 119 -3.88 10.09 -18.86
N GLY A 120 -2.65 9.65 -18.61
CA GLY A 120 -1.51 9.76 -19.51
C GLY A 120 -1.64 8.96 -20.82
N LEU A 121 -2.51 7.94 -20.87
CA LEU A 121 -2.75 7.17 -22.09
C LEU A 121 -3.36 8.05 -23.19
N ASN A 122 -2.66 8.23 -24.32
CA ASN A 122 -3.20 8.99 -25.43
C ASN A 122 -4.35 8.18 -26.11
N PRO A 123 -5.59 8.71 -26.16
CA PRO A 123 -6.72 8.04 -26.81
C PRO A 123 -6.55 7.81 -28.32
N LEU A 124 -5.65 8.55 -28.96
CA LEU A 124 -5.37 8.50 -30.40
C LEU A 124 -3.96 7.96 -30.71
N GLU A 125 -3.32 7.31 -29.74
CA GLU A 125 -2.00 6.71 -29.97
C GLU A 125 -2.09 5.60 -31.04
N GLY A 126 -1.25 5.70 -32.06
CA GLY A 126 -1.31 4.81 -33.23
C GLY A 126 -2.59 4.97 -34.05
N VAL A 127 -3.22 6.15 -33.99
CA VAL A 127 -4.44 6.52 -34.73
C VAL A 127 -4.17 7.81 -35.53
N SER A 128 -3.19 7.76 -36.41
CA SER A 128 -2.93 8.85 -37.36
C SER A 128 -4.11 9.05 -38.32
N GLY A 129 -4.22 10.25 -38.92
CA GLY A 129 -5.28 10.51 -39.91
C GLY A 129 -5.25 9.53 -41.09
N ARG A 130 -4.04 9.10 -41.48
CA ARG A 130 -3.81 8.02 -42.44
C ARG A 130 -4.41 6.70 -42.01
N GLU A 131 -4.07 6.24 -40.80
CA GLU A 131 -4.54 4.96 -40.28
C GLU A 131 -6.06 4.94 -40.14
N VAL A 132 -6.67 6.03 -39.66
CA VAL A 132 -8.13 6.17 -39.58
C VAL A 132 -8.76 6.07 -40.97
N ASN A 133 -8.21 6.76 -41.97
CA ASN A 133 -8.73 6.70 -43.34
C ASN A 133 -8.57 5.30 -43.94
N HIS A 134 -7.40 4.68 -43.77
CA HIS A 134 -7.16 3.32 -44.22
C HIS A 134 -8.13 2.33 -43.58
N PHE A 135 -8.35 2.47 -42.28
CA PHE A 135 -9.27 1.65 -41.52
C PHE A 135 -10.73 1.83 -41.99
N LEU A 136 -11.15 3.07 -42.21
CA LEU A 136 -12.47 3.41 -42.77
C LEU A 136 -12.70 2.79 -44.15
N ARG A 137 -11.71 2.86 -45.04
CA ARG A 137 -11.76 2.23 -46.37
C ARG A 137 -11.82 0.72 -46.27
N ASN A 138 -11.03 0.11 -45.39
CA ASN A 138 -11.05 -1.34 -45.18
C ASN A 138 -12.39 -1.82 -44.60
N ALA A 139 -13.00 -1.04 -43.70
CA ALA A 139 -14.30 -1.37 -43.09
C ALA A 139 -15.49 -1.23 -44.06
N THR A 140 -15.34 -0.49 -45.16
CA THR A 140 -16.40 -0.24 -46.16
C THR A 140 -16.28 -1.06 -47.42
N GLY A 141 -15.11 -1.62 -47.69
CA GLY A 141 -14.87 -2.44 -48.87
C GLY A 141 -14.92 -1.62 -50.15
N LEU A 142 -15.60 -2.15 -51.17
CA LEU A 142 -15.61 -1.56 -52.53
C LEU A 142 -16.48 -0.31 -52.65
N ASN A 143 -17.40 -0.08 -51.70
CA ASN A 143 -18.38 1.00 -51.81
C ASN A 143 -17.93 2.26 -51.05
N PRO A 144 -17.94 3.44 -51.68
CA PRO A 144 -17.75 4.71 -51.00
C PRO A 144 -18.82 4.93 -49.92
N HIS A 145 -18.44 5.55 -48.80
CA HIS A 145 -19.35 5.79 -47.68
C HIS A 145 -19.49 7.29 -47.38
N VAL A 146 -20.74 7.71 -47.14
CA VAL A 146 -21.05 9.10 -46.77
C VAL A 146 -20.89 9.32 -45.27
N PHE A 147 -21.11 8.26 -44.48
CA PHE A 147 -21.06 8.27 -43.02
C PHE A 147 -20.04 7.26 -42.51
N ILE A 148 -19.55 7.47 -41.29
CA ILE A 148 -18.66 6.52 -40.61
C ILE A 148 -19.41 5.19 -40.41
N PRO A 149 -18.84 4.07 -40.89
CA PRO A 149 -19.37 2.75 -40.61
C PRO A 149 -19.35 2.48 -39.10
N PRO A 150 -20.45 1.98 -38.51
CA PRO A 150 -20.49 1.66 -37.08
C PRO A 150 -19.36 0.71 -36.66
N THR A 151 -19.05 -0.28 -37.50
CA THR A 151 -17.99 -1.27 -37.29
C THR A 151 -16.60 -0.65 -37.26
N ALA A 152 -16.36 0.39 -38.06
CA ALA A 152 -15.07 1.09 -38.09
C ALA A 152 -14.86 1.88 -36.78
N PHE A 153 -15.90 2.59 -36.34
CA PHE A 153 -15.84 3.32 -35.08
C PHE A 153 -15.67 2.38 -33.89
N THR A 154 -16.47 1.31 -33.81
CA THR A 154 -16.42 0.38 -32.68
C THR A 154 -15.08 -0.34 -32.61
N SER A 155 -14.58 -0.91 -33.70
CA SER A 155 -13.33 -1.66 -33.69
C SER A 155 -12.12 -0.80 -33.30
N LEU A 156 -12.06 0.45 -33.77
CA LEU A 156 -11.01 1.39 -33.38
C LEU A 156 -11.09 1.71 -31.88
N LEU A 157 -12.30 1.97 -31.38
CA LEU A 157 -12.54 2.26 -29.97
C LEU A 157 -12.20 1.05 -29.07
N CYS A 158 -12.60 -0.16 -29.44
CA CYS A 158 -12.27 -1.39 -28.72
C CYS A 158 -10.75 -1.55 -28.57
N LYS A 159 -9.99 -1.35 -29.67
CA LYS A 159 -8.53 -1.41 -29.64
C LYS A 159 -7.93 -0.42 -28.65
N GLN A 160 -8.49 0.79 -28.53
CA GLN A 160 -8.02 1.78 -27.57
C GLN A 160 -8.39 1.42 -26.13
N ILE A 161 -9.60 0.89 -25.90
CA ILE A 161 -10.05 0.40 -24.57
C ILE A 161 -9.11 -0.68 -24.02
N LEU A 162 -8.73 -1.66 -24.85
CA LEU A 162 -7.86 -2.76 -24.42
C LEU A 162 -6.45 -2.32 -23.98
N ARG A 163 -5.97 -1.15 -24.40
CA ARG A 163 -4.70 -0.59 -23.94
C ARG A 163 -4.72 -0.19 -22.45
N ILE A 164 -5.90 -0.09 -21.84
CA ILE A 164 -6.05 0.17 -20.41
C ILE A 164 -5.71 -1.07 -19.56
N VAL A 165 -5.73 -2.28 -20.16
CA VAL A 165 -5.47 -3.54 -19.44
C VAL A 165 -4.08 -3.52 -18.81
N GLU A 166 -3.03 -3.31 -19.60
CA GLU A 166 -1.64 -3.33 -19.15
C GLU A 166 -1.37 -2.43 -17.92
N PRO A 167 -1.66 -1.12 -17.93
CA PRO A 167 -1.45 -0.26 -16.76
C PRO A 167 -2.34 -0.63 -15.56
N SER A 168 -3.51 -1.26 -15.80
CA SER A 168 -4.35 -1.78 -14.72
C SER A 168 -3.76 -3.04 -14.08
N LEU A 169 -3.05 -3.89 -14.85
CA LEU A 169 -2.35 -5.05 -14.32
C LEU A 169 -1.08 -4.64 -13.57
N GLU A 170 -0.31 -3.67 -14.09
CA GLU A 170 0.86 -3.13 -13.39
C GLU A 170 0.49 -2.51 -12.03
N MET A 171 -0.70 -1.92 -11.93
CA MET A 171 -1.23 -1.44 -10.66
C MET A 171 -1.36 -2.57 -9.63
N VAL A 172 -1.83 -3.75 -10.04
CA VAL A 172 -1.94 -4.91 -9.16
C VAL A 172 -0.56 -5.31 -8.64
N ASP A 173 0.45 -5.29 -9.50
CA ASP A 173 1.83 -5.60 -9.12
C ASP A 173 2.40 -4.56 -8.13
N LYS A 174 2.16 -3.26 -8.37
CA LYS A 174 2.54 -2.19 -7.43
C LYS A 174 1.89 -2.39 -6.05
N ILE A 175 0.64 -2.86 -5.98
CA ILE A 175 -0.05 -3.16 -4.72
C ILE A 175 0.50 -4.44 -4.07
N LYS A 176 0.82 -5.48 -4.85
CA LYS A 176 1.48 -6.70 -4.36
C LYS A 176 2.78 -6.35 -3.65
N ASP A 177 3.64 -5.54 -4.26
CA ASP A 177 4.92 -5.14 -3.68
C ASP A 177 4.75 -4.44 -2.33
N GLU A 178 3.74 -3.56 -2.21
CA GLU A 178 3.41 -2.89 -0.95
C GLU A 178 2.90 -3.86 0.13
N LEU A 179 2.08 -4.85 -0.25
CA LEU A 179 1.60 -5.87 0.67
C LEU A 179 2.73 -6.78 1.15
N VAL A 180 3.62 -7.21 0.26
CA VAL A 180 4.83 -7.99 0.61
C VAL A 180 5.74 -7.19 1.55
N GLN A 181 5.94 -5.89 1.27
CA GLN A 181 6.70 -5.04 2.17
C GLN A 181 6.03 -4.91 3.54
N THR A 182 4.70 -4.85 3.58
CA THR A 182 3.94 -4.80 4.83
C THR A 182 4.15 -6.05 5.69
N VAL A 183 4.21 -7.24 5.08
CA VAL A 183 4.55 -8.48 5.79
C VAL A 183 5.90 -8.39 6.50
N LYS A 184 6.89 -7.71 5.89
CA LYS A 184 8.21 -7.47 6.51
C LYS A 184 8.11 -6.43 7.63
N ASP A 185 7.35 -5.37 7.41
CA ASP A 185 7.13 -4.27 8.36
C ASP A 185 6.34 -4.71 9.61
N CYS A 186 5.61 -5.83 9.54
CA CYS A 186 4.88 -6.38 10.68
C CYS A 186 5.78 -6.73 11.87
N ASN A 187 7.10 -6.90 11.71
CA ASN A 187 8.07 -7.16 12.80
C ASN A 187 8.34 -5.94 13.69
N VAL A 188 7.29 -5.30 14.18
CA VAL A 188 7.34 -4.17 15.10
C VAL A 188 7.93 -4.65 16.43
N GLY A 189 9.00 -3.99 16.87
CA GLY A 189 9.64 -4.25 18.17
C GLY A 189 10.37 -5.60 18.28
N GLY A 190 10.67 -6.27 17.16
CA GLY A 190 11.45 -7.52 17.16
C GLY A 190 10.75 -8.71 17.82
N ILE A 191 9.42 -8.64 17.99
CA ILE A 191 8.63 -9.67 18.69
C ILE A 191 8.83 -11.06 18.06
N TYR A 192 9.04 -11.10 16.73
CA TYR A 192 9.24 -12.34 15.96
C TYR A 192 10.70 -12.78 15.88
N ASP A 193 11.67 -11.96 16.32
CA ASP A 193 13.10 -12.31 16.23
C ASP A 193 13.46 -13.49 17.14
N ARG A 194 12.60 -13.78 18.13
CA ARG A 194 12.68 -14.97 18.99
C ARG A 194 12.35 -16.27 18.26
N PHE A 195 11.56 -16.20 17.18
CA PHE A 195 11.09 -17.35 16.41
C PHE A 195 11.38 -17.14 14.91
N PRO A 196 12.66 -17.15 14.49
CA PRO A 196 13.07 -16.83 13.11
C PRO A 196 12.51 -17.82 12.07
N MET A 197 12.40 -19.11 12.43
CA MET A 197 11.80 -20.11 11.54
C MET A 197 10.29 -19.88 11.35
N LEU A 198 9.57 -19.58 12.44
CA LEU A 198 8.15 -19.24 12.39
C LEU A 198 7.90 -17.99 11.56
N LYS A 199 8.73 -16.94 11.74
CA LYS A 199 8.68 -15.71 10.93
C LYS A 199 8.83 -16.02 9.43
N THR A 200 9.83 -16.80 9.07
CA THR A 200 10.09 -17.18 7.67
C THR A 200 8.94 -18.00 7.11
N ARG A 201 8.39 -18.93 7.91
CA ARG A 201 7.25 -19.76 7.49
C ARG A 201 5.99 -18.92 7.26
N ILE A 202 5.69 -17.97 8.15
CA ILE A 202 4.58 -17.02 7.97
C ILE A 202 4.78 -16.24 6.67
N GLN A 203 5.98 -15.69 6.42
CA GLN A 203 6.27 -14.94 5.20
C GLN A 203 5.96 -15.75 3.94
N ILE A 204 6.47 -16.99 3.85
CA ILE A 204 6.23 -17.88 2.71
C ILE A 204 4.73 -18.12 2.51
N ILE A 205 4.00 -18.46 3.59
CA ILE A 205 2.56 -18.74 3.48
C ILE A 205 1.77 -17.53 2.97
N VAL A 206 2.10 -16.34 3.44
CA VAL A 206 1.41 -15.11 3.03
C VAL A 206 1.78 -14.71 1.61
N GLU A 207 3.04 -14.83 1.21
CA GLU A 207 3.49 -14.57 -0.16
C GLU A 207 2.83 -15.53 -1.16
N ASP A 208 2.75 -16.82 -0.84
CA ASP A 208 2.06 -17.83 -1.68
C ASP A 208 0.58 -17.53 -1.86
N GLU A 209 -0.12 -17.16 -0.77
CA GLU A 209 -1.54 -16.78 -0.84
C GLU A 209 -1.74 -15.50 -1.64
N LEU A 210 -0.86 -14.52 -1.46
CA LEU A 210 -0.90 -13.26 -2.19
C LEU A 210 -0.70 -13.48 -3.69
N GLU A 211 0.23 -14.34 -4.11
CA GLU A 211 0.46 -14.67 -5.53
C GLU A 211 -0.81 -15.24 -6.17
N MET A 212 -1.47 -16.18 -5.49
CA MET A 212 -2.74 -16.76 -5.96
C MET A 212 -3.82 -15.68 -6.13
N LYS A 213 -3.96 -14.77 -5.16
CA LYS A 213 -4.95 -13.69 -5.22
C LYS A 213 -4.61 -12.62 -6.27
N VAL A 214 -3.33 -12.39 -6.54
CA VAL A 214 -2.89 -11.49 -7.62
C VAL A 214 -3.36 -12.01 -8.96
N GLU A 215 -3.14 -13.29 -9.27
CA GLU A 215 -3.52 -13.88 -10.56
C GLU A 215 -5.05 -13.87 -10.75
N GLU A 216 -5.81 -14.24 -9.72
CA GLU A 216 -7.28 -14.14 -9.74
C GLU A 216 -7.76 -12.70 -9.98
N THR A 217 -7.09 -11.72 -9.38
CA THR A 217 -7.46 -10.29 -9.50
C THR A 217 -7.10 -9.73 -10.87
N LYS A 218 -5.93 -10.09 -11.41
CA LYS A 218 -5.51 -9.73 -12.78
C LYS A 218 -6.51 -10.24 -13.80
N SER A 219 -6.89 -11.53 -13.71
CA SER A 219 -7.91 -12.11 -14.58
C SER A 219 -9.26 -11.38 -14.47
N LEU A 220 -9.70 -11.03 -13.25
CA LEU A 220 -10.95 -10.31 -13.05
C LEU A 220 -10.94 -8.90 -13.65
N ILE A 221 -9.83 -8.16 -13.50
CA ILE A 221 -9.65 -6.82 -14.06
C ILE A 221 -9.62 -6.88 -15.59
N GLN A 222 -8.89 -7.85 -16.15
CA GLN A 222 -8.84 -8.07 -17.59
C GLN A 222 -10.24 -8.34 -18.15
N ASN A 223 -10.98 -9.29 -17.56
CA ASN A 223 -12.36 -9.59 -17.97
C ASN A 223 -13.29 -8.37 -17.87
N TYR A 224 -13.13 -7.54 -16.82
CA TYR A 224 -13.91 -6.31 -16.67
C TYR A 224 -13.63 -5.32 -17.81
N ILE A 225 -12.36 -5.06 -18.14
CA ILE A 225 -11.99 -4.13 -19.22
C ILE A 225 -12.38 -4.69 -20.60
N GLU A 226 -12.22 -5.99 -20.82
CA GLU A 226 -12.67 -6.66 -22.04
C GLU A 226 -14.19 -6.53 -22.22
N SER A 227 -14.97 -6.61 -21.14
CA SER A 227 -16.43 -6.41 -21.19
C SER A 227 -16.82 -4.99 -21.61
N GLU A 228 -16.06 -3.97 -21.19
CA GLU A 228 -16.24 -2.58 -21.63
C GLU A 228 -15.91 -2.41 -23.13
N SER A 229 -15.07 -3.30 -23.69
CA SER A 229 -14.75 -3.30 -25.13
C SER A 229 -15.79 -4.06 -25.97
N GLU A 230 -16.44 -5.08 -25.44
CA GLU A 230 -17.40 -5.91 -26.18
C GLU A 230 -18.74 -5.19 -26.43
N TYR A 231 -19.17 -4.34 -25.49
CA TYR A 231 -20.43 -3.59 -25.60
C TYR A 231 -20.25 -2.08 -25.45
N ILE A 232 -20.32 -1.36 -26.58
CA ILE A 232 -20.22 0.10 -26.62
C ILE A 232 -21.61 0.73 -26.48
N ASN A 233 -21.90 1.24 -25.27
CA ASN A 233 -23.14 1.96 -24.98
C ASN A 233 -23.12 3.43 -25.44
N THR A 234 -23.49 3.69 -26.70
CA THR A 234 -23.59 5.05 -27.26
C THR A 234 -24.71 5.90 -26.63
N ARG A 235 -25.60 5.31 -25.84
CA ARG A 235 -26.68 6.02 -25.11
C ARG A 235 -26.25 6.49 -23.72
N HIS A 236 -24.99 6.27 -23.35
CA HIS A 236 -24.45 6.72 -22.08
C HIS A 236 -24.56 8.25 -21.94
N LYS A 237 -25.05 8.75 -20.79
CA LYS A 237 -25.42 10.16 -20.60
C LYS A 237 -24.28 11.15 -20.93
N THR A 238 -23.06 10.87 -20.48
CA THR A 238 -21.89 11.73 -20.78
C THR A 238 -21.56 11.74 -22.27
N PHE A 239 -21.56 10.58 -22.91
CA PHE A 239 -21.27 10.46 -24.34
C PHE A 239 -22.38 11.07 -25.20
N ASP A 240 -23.65 10.82 -24.90
CA ASP A 240 -24.81 11.42 -25.57
C ASP A 240 -24.80 12.95 -25.46
N THR A 241 -24.43 13.49 -24.29
CA THR A 241 -24.29 14.94 -24.10
C THR A 241 -23.17 15.51 -24.96
N PHE A 242 -22.01 14.86 -25.00
CA PHE A 242 -20.89 15.25 -25.86
C PHE A 242 -21.27 15.18 -27.35
N TYR A 243 -21.87 14.06 -27.75
CA TYR A 243 -22.32 13.81 -29.12
C TYR A 243 -23.29 14.91 -29.57
N LYS A 244 -24.32 15.23 -28.78
CA LYS A 244 -25.25 16.33 -29.09
C LYS A 244 -24.56 17.68 -29.27
N LYS A 245 -23.57 18.01 -28.42
CA LYS A 245 -22.77 19.24 -28.55
C LYS A 245 -21.92 19.24 -29.82
N LEU A 246 -21.27 18.12 -30.14
CA LEU A 246 -20.47 17.96 -31.34
C LEU A 246 -21.33 18.13 -32.60
N TYR A 247 -22.51 17.49 -32.63
CA TYR A 247 -23.47 17.60 -33.72
C TYR A 247 -23.94 19.04 -33.93
N ARG A 248 -24.29 19.77 -32.86
CA ARG A 248 -24.62 21.19 -32.97
C ARG A 248 -23.48 22.01 -33.56
N ARG A 249 -22.25 21.84 -33.07
CA ARG A 249 -21.10 22.64 -33.53
C ARG A 249 -20.73 22.40 -35.00
N GLU A 250 -20.78 21.16 -35.47
CA GLU A 250 -20.42 20.80 -36.85
C GLU A 250 -21.53 21.13 -37.87
N PHE A 251 -22.81 21.05 -37.46
CA PHE A 251 -23.94 21.18 -38.39
C PHE A 251 -24.73 22.49 -38.25
N GLU A 252 -24.83 23.12 -37.07
CA GLU A 252 -25.55 24.39 -36.90
C GLU A 252 -24.72 25.61 -37.32
N LYS A 253 -23.39 25.59 -37.13
CA LYS A 253 -22.49 26.67 -37.59
C LYS A 253 -22.51 26.87 -39.11
N ARG A 254 -22.90 25.85 -39.88
CA ARG A 254 -23.00 25.90 -41.34
C ARG A 254 -24.31 26.53 -41.85
N ASN A 255 -25.34 26.61 -41.00
CA ASN A 255 -26.64 27.20 -41.33
C ASN A 255 -26.84 28.59 -40.70
N ALA A 256 -25.84 29.12 -39.99
CA ALA A 256 -25.88 30.48 -39.45
C ALA A 256 -25.55 31.50 -40.56
N PRO A 257 -26.25 32.65 -40.63
CA PRO A 257 -25.86 33.77 -41.50
C PRO A 257 -24.42 34.23 -41.17
N PRO A 258 -23.67 34.85 -42.12
CA PRO A 258 -22.35 35.38 -41.84
C PRO A 258 -22.39 36.33 -40.63
N PRO A 259 -21.43 36.28 -39.70
CA PRO A 259 -21.44 37.19 -38.55
C PRO A 259 -21.23 38.63 -39.02
N GLU A 260 -22.10 39.55 -38.60
CA GLU A 260 -21.79 40.97 -38.63
C GLU A 260 -20.62 41.22 -37.67
N GLU A 261 -19.62 41.97 -38.15
CA GLU A 261 -18.41 42.32 -37.40
C GLU A 261 -18.76 42.99 -36.07
N GLN A 262 -18.64 42.25 -34.97
CA GLN A 262 -18.51 42.83 -33.64
C GLN A 262 -17.36 42.14 -32.89
N ASN A 263 -16.42 42.99 -32.50
CA ASN A 263 -15.14 42.80 -31.83
C ASN A 263 -14.99 41.51 -30.99
N GLN A 264 -13.91 40.77 -31.28
CA GLN A 264 -13.49 39.55 -30.59
C GLN A 264 -12.88 39.85 -29.22
N ASP A 265 -13.33 39.12 -28.19
CA ASP A 265 -12.59 38.89 -26.96
C ASP A 265 -11.45 37.88 -27.20
N PRO A 266 -10.27 38.01 -26.57
CA PRO A 266 -9.05 37.34 -27.02
C PRO A 266 -8.74 36.00 -26.31
N ASP A 267 -9.72 35.25 -25.80
CA ASP A 267 -9.44 34.12 -24.88
C ASP A 267 -9.90 32.73 -25.33
N ASP A 268 -10.27 32.53 -26.59
CA ASP A 268 -10.39 31.18 -27.17
C ASP A 268 -9.06 30.84 -27.88
N LEU A 269 -8.12 30.25 -27.12
CA LEU A 269 -6.93 29.61 -27.68
C LEU A 269 -7.36 28.45 -28.58
N ASP A 270 -7.48 28.76 -29.87
CA ASP A 270 -7.47 27.78 -30.95
C ASP A 270 -6.08 27.13 -30.96
N THR A 271 -5.94 26.00 -30.25
CA THR A 271 -4.82 25.09 -30.47
C THR A 271 -5.13 24.32 -31.73
N ALA A 272 -4.94 24.96 -32.89
CA ALA A 272 -4.71 24.25 -34.14
C ALA A 272 -3.38 23.51 -33.99
N SER A 273 -3.43 22.32 -33.41
CA SER A 273 -2.30 21.41 -33.36
C SER A 273 -1.93 21.03 -34.80
N SER A 274 -0.63 21.00 -35.09
CA SER A 274 0.00 20.54 -36.33
C SER A 274 -0.43 19.13 -36.82
N GLU A 275 -1.29 18.41 -36.08
CA GLU A 275 -1.83 17.10 -36.44
C GLU A 275 -3.03 17.14 -37.41
N ASP A 276 -3.64 18.30 -37.63
CA ASP A 276 -4.73 18.46 -38.61
C ASP A 276 -4.19 18.56 -40.06
N GLU A 277 -2.95 19.01 -40.25
CA GLU A 277 -2.27 19.02 -41.55
C GLU A 277 -2.10 17.59 -42.12
N ASP A 278 -1.80 16.61 -41.25
CA ASP A 278 -1.65 15.21 -41.63
C ASP A 278 -2.96 14.58 -42.16
N ALA A 279 -4.13 15.04 -41.72
CA ALA A 279 -5.41 14.54 -42.22
C ALA A 279 -5.73 15.08 -43.62
N GLU A 280 -5.20 16.25 -43.98
CA GLU A 280 -5.45 16.90 -45.26
C GLU A 280 -4.68 16.32 -46.44
N GLN A 281 -3.50 15.73 -46.18
CA GLN A 281 -2.61 15.23 -47.22
C GLN A 281 -3.03 13.88 -47.84
N TYR A 282 -3.84 13.08 -47.14
CA TYR A 282 -4.13 11.68 -47.54
C TYR A 282 -5.57 11.38 -47.94
N ALA A 283 -6.52 12.26 -47.63
CA ALA A 283 -7.90 12.10 -48.05
C ALA A 283 -8.16 12.92 -49.33
N THR A 284 -8.43 12.25 -50.44
CA THR A 284 -8.75 12.89 -51.73
C THR A 284 -10.20 13.38 -51.79
N TYR A 285 -11.09 12.81 -50.97
CA TYR A 285 -12.51 13.17 -50.91
C TYR A 285 -12.83 13.96 -49.63
N ASP A 286 -13.56 15.06 -49.77
CA ASP A 286 -13.96 15.94 -48.67
C ASP A 286 -14.82 15.22 -47.60
N GLY A 287 -15.59 14.20 -48.00
CA GLY A 287 -16.30 13.34 -47.06
C GLY A 287 -15.39 12.51 -46.15
N ASP A 288 -14.29 11.98 -46.70
CA ASP A 288 -13.32 11.18 -45.95
C ASP A 288 -12.61 12.05 -44.90
N LYS A 289 -12.24 13.29 -45.28
CA LYS A 289 -11.67 14.28 -44.36
C LYS A 289 -12.58 14.55 -43.16
N ARG A 290 -13.88 14.72 -43.41
CA ARG A 290 -14.88 14.91 -42.33
C ARG A 290 -15.01 13.69 -41.43
N ASN A 291 -15.07 12.49 -42.01
CA ASN A 291 -15.21 11.25 -41.25
C ASN A 291 -13.99 11.01 -40.34
N VAL A 292 -12.78 11.27 -40.83
CA VAL A 292 -11.56 11.19 -40.03
C VAL A 292 -11.60 12.19 -38.86
N ARG A 293 -11.98 13.45 -39.10
CA ARG A 293 -12.12 14.47 -38.03
C ARG A 293 -13.15 14.07 -36.98
N LEU A 294 -14.30 13.53 -37.39
CA LEU A 294 -15.34 13.13 -36.47
C LEU A 294 -14.90 11.93 -35.60
N ILE A 295 -14.22 10.93 -36.18
CA ILE A 295 -13.64 9.81 -35.41
C ILE A 295 -12.63 10.32 -34.39
N LYS A 296 -11.71 11.22 -34.80
CA LYS A 296 -10.72 11.83 -33.90
C LYS A 296 -11.36 12.57 -32.72
N LYS A 297 -12.63 12.99 -32.81
CA LYS A 297 -13.38 13.61 -31.70
C LYS A 297 -14.22 12.59 -30.91
N LEU A 298 -14.83 11.61 -31.57
CA LEU A 298 -15.72 10.63 -30.92
C LEU A 298 -14.97 9.59 -30.09
N VAL A 299 -13.84 9.08 -30.59
CA VAL A 299 -13.06 8.05 -29.88
C VAL A 299 -12.56 8.57 -28.52
N PRO A 300 -11.90 9.74 -28.42
CA PRO A 300 -11.46 10.26 -27.13
C PRO A 300 -12.60 10.53 -26.15
N ALA A 301 -13.76 10.98 -26.65
CA ALA A 301 -14.92 11.28 -25.82
C ALA A 301 -15.50 10.03 -25.15
N TYR A 302 -15.65 8.93 -25.90
CA TYR A 302 -16.10 7.67 -25.31
C TYR A 302 -15.02 7.07 -24.42
N TYR A 303 -13.77 7.06 -24.87
CA TYR A 303 -12.64 6.50 -24.14
C TYR A 303 -12.44 7.19 -22.78
N THR A 304 -12.66 8.50 -22.68
CA THR A 304 -12.64 9.24 -21.41
C THR A 304 -13.70 8.74 -20.42
N THR A 305 -14.87 8.36 -20.91
CA THR A 305 -15.92 7.76 -20.06
C THR A 305 -15.45 6.41 -19.51
N VAL A 306 -14.89 5.54 -20.37
CA VAL A 306 -14.34 4.24 -19.96
C VAL A 306 -13.19 4.41 -18.96
N LYS A 307 -12.26 5.34 -19.20
CA LYS A 307 -11.19 5.69 -18.23
C LYS A 307 -11.76 6.04 -16.87
N SER A 308 -12.85 6.82 -16.82
CA SER A 308 -13.49 7.19 -15.54
C SER A 308 -14.06 5.98 -14.81
N ASN A 309 -14.68 5.05 -15.54
CA ASN A 309 -15.24 3.82 -14.96
C ASN A 309 -14.12 2.92 -14.43
N VAL A 310 -13.07 2.69 -15.23
CA VAL A 310 -11.94 1.84 -14.85
C VAL A 310 -11.19 2.40 -13.64
N LYS A 311 -10.96 3.72 -13.58
CA LYS A 311 -10.32 4.38 -12.43
C LYS A 311 -11.03 4.13 -11.11
N ASP A 312 -12.35 3.95 -11.13
CA ASP A 312 -13.16 3.65 -9.95
C ASP A 312 -13.31 2.14 -9.70
N ALA A 313 -13.47 1.34 -10.75
CA ALA A 313 -13.71 -0.10 -10.65
C ALA A 313 -12.46 -0.89 -10.23
N VAL A 314 -11.31 -0.61 -10.83
CA VAL A 314 -10.07 -1.39 -10.59
C VAL A 314 -9.63 -1.35 -9.13
N PRO A 315 -9.53 -0.18 -8.45
CA PRO A 315 -9.25 -0.14 -7.02
C PRO A 315 -10.21 -0.98 -6.19
N LYS A 316 -11.51 -0.96 -6.51
CA LYS A 316 -12.54 -1.73 -5.79
C LYS A 316 -12.33 -3.23 -5.96
N LEU A 317 -11.97 -3.69 -7.16
CA LEU A 317 -11.67 -5.10 -7.43
C LEU A 317 -10.45 -5.56 -6.62
N ILE A 318 -9.38 -4.77 -6.61
CA ILE A 318 -8.16 -5.05 -5.83
C ILE A 318 -8.46 -5.11 -4.33
N VAL A 319 -9.16 -4.11 -3.80
CA VAL A 319 -9.53 -4.06 -2.38
C VAL A 319 -10.37 -5.28 -1.99
N LYS A 320 -11.33 -5.67 -2.82
CA LYS A 320 -12.21 -6.81 -2.54
C LYS A 320 -11.46 -8.15 -2.57
N ASN A 321 -10.69 -8.42 -3.62
CA ASN A 321 -10.12 -9.75 -3.85
C ASN A 321 -8.77 -9.96 -3.17
N MET A 322 -7.98 -8.91 -2.95
CA MET A 322 -6.67 -9.03 -2.31
C MET A 322 -6.72 -8.57 -0.85
N ILE A 323 -6.98 -7.28 -0.62
CA ILE A 323 -6.80 -6.67 0.71
C ILE A 323 -7.83 -7.21 1.70
N LYS A 324 -9.11 -7.20 1.35
CA LYS A 324 -10.20 -7.69 2.22
C LYS A 324 -10.17 -9.21 2.40
N HIS A 325 -9.75 -9.93 1.36
CA HIS A 325 -9.53 -11.38 1.44
C HIS A 325 -8.45 -11.69 2.48
N LEU A 326 -7.28 -11.05 2.39
CA LEU A 326 -6.22 -11.20 3.38
C LEU A 326 -6.70 -10.80 4.78
N HIS A 327 -7.35 -9.64 4.93
CA HIS A 327 -7.87 -9.21 6.24
C HIS A 327 -8.76 -10.25 6.93
N THR A 328 -9.58 -10.97 6.15
CA THR A 328 -10.57 -11.93 6.67
C THR A 328 -9.99 -13.34 6.84
N ASN A 329 -9.13 -13.77 5.92
CA ASN A 329 -8.69 -15.15 5.80
C ASN A 329 -7.26 -15.41 6.28
N LEU A 330 -6.48 -14.38 6.62
CA LEU A 330 -5.08 -14.54 7.03
C LEU A 330 -4.93 -15.35 8.33
N THR A 331 -5.72 -15.05 9.36
CA THR A 331 -5.69 -15.83 10.63
C THR A 331 -6.03 -17.30 10.41
N PRO A 332 -7.19 -17.68 9.83
CA PRO A 332 -7.52 -19.09 9.66
C PRO A 332 -6.54 -19.82 8.73
N LEU A 333 -6.07 -19.16 7.66
CA LEU A 333 -5.09 -19.73 6.74
C LEU A 333 -3.77 -20.06 7.44
N LEU A 334 -3.23 -19.12 8.22
CA LEU A 334 -1.99 -19.34 8.96
C LEU A 334 -2.16 -20.44 10.01
N MET A 335 -3.27 -20.43 10.75
CA MET A 335 -3.55 -21.49 11.71
C MET A 335 -3.65 -22.87 11.06
N GLU A 336 -4.34 -22.99 9.93
CA GLU A 336 -4.50 -24.26 9.21
C GLU A 336 -3.15 -24.79 8.68
N LYS A 337 -2.37 -23.93 8.01
CA LYS A 337 -1.10 -24.31 7.38
C LYS A 337 0.02 -24.57 8.39
N MET A 338 -0.03 -23.95 9.58
CA MET A 338 0.95 -24.19 10.63
C MET A 338 0.64 -25.44 11.46
N HIS A 339 -0.62 -25.75 11.77
CA HIS A 339 -0.95 -26.97 12.52
C HIS A 339 -0.78 -28.25 11.69
N ARG A 340 -0.83 -28.16 10.36
CA ARG A 340 -0.58 -29.31 9.47
C ARG A 340 0.90 -29.63 9.28
N ALA A 341 1.78 -28.67 9.55
CA ALA A 341 3.19 -28.92 9.45
C ALA A 341 3.63 -29.59 10.76
N GLU A 342 4.29 -30.75 10.67
CA GLU A 342 4.94 -31.44 11.79
C GLU A 342 6.11 -30.61 12.40
N ASP A 343 6.16 -29.30 12.11
CA ASP A 343 7.24 -28.34 12.39
C ASP A 343 7.19 -27.76 13.83
N VAL A 344 6.32 -28.30 14.70
CA VAL A 344 6.16 -27.82 16.09
C VAL A 344 7.07 -28.60 17.07
N GLU A 345 7.75 -29.65 16.61
CA GLU A 345 8.73 -30.42 17.41
C GLU A 345 10.14 -29.84 17.40
#